data_AF-A0ABD4PI15-F1
#
_entry.id   AF-A0ABD4PI15-F1
#
_cell.length_a   1.000
_cell.length_b   1.000
_cell.length_c   1.000
_cell.angle_alpha   90.00
_cell.angle_beta   90.00
_cell.angle_gamma   90.00
#
_symmetry.space_group_name_H-M   'P 1'
#
loop_
_entity.id
_entity.type
_entity.pdbx_description
1 polymer ?
#
loop_
_entity_poly.entity_id
_entity_poly.type
_entity_poly.pdbx_seq_one_letter_code
_entity_poly.pdbx_strand_id
1 'polypeptide(L)'
;MSRFVLGNCIDVMARIPDNAIDFILTDPPYLVGFRDRFGRTIAGDKTDEWLQPACNEMYRVLKKDALMVSFYGWHRIDRFMAAWKRAGFSVAGHLVFTKNYT
;
A
#
# COMPACT_ATOMS: atom_id res chain seq x y z
N MET A 1 -18.85 -11.43 7.71
CA MET A 1 -17.96 -12.02 8.75
C MET A 1 -16.58 -11.38 8.60
N SER A 2 -15.94 -10.95 9.67
CA SER A 2 -14.64 -10.26 9.61
C SER A 2 -13.49 -11.21 9.94
N ARG A 3 -12.34 -11.05 9.28
CA ARG A 3 -11.13 -11.85 9.52
C ARG A 3 -9.93 -10.93 9.71
N PHE A 4 -9.13 -11.23 10.73
CA PHE A 4 -7.83 -10.59 10.97
C PHE A 4 -6.73 -11.63 10.76
N VAL A 5 -5.65 -11.25 10.08
CA VAL A 5 -4.55 -12.15 9.74
C VAL A 5 -3.24 -11.51 10.19
N LEU A 6 -2.48 -12.22 11.02
CA LEU A 6 -1.14 -11.82 11.43
C LEU A 6 -0.12 -12.37 10.44
N GLY A 7 0.66 -11.51 9.79
CA GLY A 7 1.73 -11.91 8.89
C GLY A 7 2.26 -10.78 8.02
N ASN A 8 3.32 -11.06 7.27
CA ASN A 8 3.77 -10.18 6.19
C ASN A 8 2.69 -10.12 5.11
N CYS A 9 2.29 -8.92 4.69
CA CYS A 9 1.19 -8.76 3.74
C CYS A 9 1.45 -9.43 2.38
N ILE A 10 2.70 -9.49 1.93
CA ILE A 10 3.09 -10.15 0.68
C ILE A 10 2.83 -11.65 0.79
N ASP A 11 3.33 -12.29 1.85
CA ASP A 11 3.15 -13.73 2.08
C ASP A 11 1.68 -14.11 2.31
N VAL A 12 0.93 -13.22 2.97
CA VAL A 12 -0.51 -13.41 3.20
C VAL A 12 -1.29 -13.29 1.90
N MET A 13 -1.03 -12.25 1.09
CA MET A 13 -1.70 -12.07 -0.19
C MET A 13 -1.37 -13.19 -1.18
N ALA A 14 -0.13 -13.71 -1.18
CA ALA A 14 0.28 -14.84 -2.02
C ALA A 14 -0.58 -16.11 -1.83
N ARG A 15 -1.31 -16.22 -0.71
CA ARG A 15 -2.23 -17.33 -0.41
C ARG A 15 -3.69 -17.03 -0.78
N ILE A 16 -3.99 -15.79 -1.16
CA ILE A 16 -5.31 -15.36 -1.63
C ILE A 16 -5.39 -15.66 -3.14
N PRO A 17 -6.47 -16.27 -3.65
CA PRO A 17 -6.65 -16.50 -5.08
C PRO A 17 -6.65 -15.20 -5.89
N ASP A 18 -6.31 -15.31 -7.18
CA ASP A 18 -6.42 -14.21 -8.12
C ASP A 18 -7.86 -13.68 -8.17
N ASN A 19 -8.04 -12.37 -8.38
CA ASN A 19 -9.36 -11.74 -8.53
C ASN A 19 -10.35 -12.09 -7.40
N ALA A 20 -9.89 -12.21 -6.16
CA ALA A 20 -10.72 -12.57 -5.01
C ALA A 20 -11.19 -11.35 -4.19
N ILE A 21 -10.54 -10.18 -4.34
CA ILE A 21 -10.79 -8.99 -3.54
C ILE A 21 -11.54 -7.94 -4.37
N ASP A 22 -12.66 -7.44 -3.83
CA ASP A 22 -13.50 -6.43 -4.50
C ASP A 22 -13.00 -5.00 -4.31
N PHE A 23 -12.21 -4.73 -3.25
CA PHE A 23 -11.69 -3.41 -2.95
C PHE A 23 -10.49 -3.50 -2.02
N ILE A 24 -9.47 -2.68 -2.26
CA ILE A 24 -8.31 -2.56 -1.38
C ILE A 24 -8.25 -1.14 -0.81
N LEU A 25 -8.22 -1.03 0.52
CA LEU A 25 -7.84 0.20 1.22
C LEU A 25 -6.55 -0.08 1.96
N THR A 26 -5.50 0.70 1.68
CA THR A 26 -4.19 0.47 2.27
C THR A 26 -3.53 1.77 2.73
N ASP A 27 -2.89 1.69 3.90
CA ASP A 27 -2.05 2.75 4.49
C ASP A 27 -0.65 2.18 4.78
N PRO A 28 0.18 2.02 3.74
CA PRO A 28 1.48 1.38 3.88
C PRO A 28 2.51 2.31 4.56
N PRO A 29 3.70 1.82 4.96
CA PRO A 29 4.81 2.70 5.35
C PRO A 29 5.14 3.72 4.26
N TYR A 30 5.36 4.99 4.62
CA TYR A 30 5.51 6.11 3.68
C TYR A 30 6.93 6.34 3.19
N LEU A 31 7.87 5.50 3.61
CA LEU A 31 9.28 5.58 3.27
C LEU A 31 9.91 6.89 3.79
N VAL A 32 9.49 7.36 4.96
CA VAL A 32 9.98 8.60 5.57
C VAL A 32 10.94 8.36 6.73
N GLY A 33 11.22 7.10 7.06
CA GLY A 33 12.04 6.72 8.21
C GLY A 33 11.46 7.21 9.52
N PHE A 34 10.13 7.16 9.67
CA PHE A 34 9.39 7.69 10.81
C PHE A 34 10.02 7.21 12.12
N ARG A 35 10.26 8.18 13.00
CA ARG A 35 10.70 7.97 14.37
C ARG A 35 9.94 8.92 15.28
N ASP A 36 9.25 8.39 16.27
CA ASP A 36 8.56 9.24 17.24
C ASP A 36 9.50 9.74 18.35
N ARG A 37 8.97 10.59 19.24
CA ARG A 37 9.69 11.16 20.39
C ARG A 37 10.21 10.12 21.39
N PHE A 38 9.66 8.90 21.36
CA PHE A 38 10.08 7.79 22.22
C PHE A 38 11.03 6.83 21.50
N GLY A 39 11.40 7.12 20.24
CA GLY A 39 12.32 6.31 19.45
C GLY A 39 11.70 5.13 18.73
N ARG A 40 10.37 4.98 18.72
CA ARG A 40 9.69 3.92 17.96
C ARG A 40 9.80 4.20 16.47
N THR A 41 9.99 3.15 15.69
CA THR A 41 10.10 3.22 14.22
C THR A 41 9.09 2.30 13.54
N ILE A 42 8.80 2.56 12.27
CA ILE A 42 7.91 1.74 11.45
C ILE A 42 8.75 0.77 10.61
N ALA A 43 8.40 -0.52 10.66
CA ALA A 43 9.03 -1.55 9.84
C ALA A 43 8.75 -1.30 8.35
N GLY A 44 9.76 -1.45 7.49
CA GLY A 44 9.64 -1.18 6.05
C GLY A 44 9.59 0.31 5.69
N ASP A 45 9.80 1.24 6.63
CA ASP A 45 9.63 2.68 6.35
C ASP A 45 10.91 3.40 5.88
N LYS A 46 12.01 2.68 5.68
CA LYS A 46 13.28 3.29 5.21
C LYS A 46 13.56 2.98 3.75
N THR A 47 13.26 1.75 3.36
CA THR A 47 13.64 1.18 2.08
C THR A 47 12.40 0.61 1.40
N ASP A 48 12.41 0.57 0.07
CA ASP A 48 11.23 0.34 -0.77
C ASP A 48 11.18 -1.07 -1.38
N GLU A 49 11.99 -2.01 -0.90
CA GLU A 49 12.07 -3.36 -1.49
C GLU A 49 10.73 -4.12 -1.40
N TRP A 50 9.91 -3.81 -0.39
CA TRP A 50 8.58 -4.40 -0.22
C TRP A 50 7.54 -3.80 -1.18
N LEU A 51 7.77 -2.59 -1.70
CA LEU A 51 6.74 -1.81 -2.39
C LEU A 51 6.31 -2.49 -3.70
N GLN A 52 7.26 -2.91 -4.54
CA GLN A 52 6.93 -3.57 -5.80
C GLN A 52 6.27 -4.94 -5.59
N PRO A 53 6.82 -5.87 -4.78
CA PRO A 53 6.17 -7.14 -4.51
C PRO A 53 4.76 -6.99 -3.93
N ALA A 54 4.56 -6.06 -2.99
CA ALA A 54 3.23 -5.80 -2.43
C ALA A 54 2.26 -5.29 -3.50
N CYS A 55 2.68 -4.38 -4.38
CA CYS A 55 1.83 -3.88 -5.46
C CYS A 55 1.45 -4.97 -6.46
N ASN A 56 2.38 -5.88 -6.78
CA ASN A 56 2.10 -7.02 -7.66
C ASN A 56 1.02 -7.93 -7.07
N GLU A 57 1.15 -8.27 -5.79
CA GLU A 57 0.16 -9.09 -5.10
C GLU A 57 -1.19 -8.38 -4.97
N MET A 58 -1.20 -7.09 -4.63
CA MET A 58 -2.42 -6.28 -4.59
C MET A 58 -3.15 -6.28 -5.94
N TYR A 59 -2.41 -6.14 -7.06
CA TYR A 59 -3.01 -6.20 -8.40
C TYR A 59 -3.56 -7.59 -8.73
N ARG A 60 -2.81 -8.65 -8.41
CA ARG A 60 -3.21 -10.04 -8.69
C ARG A 60 -4.50 -10.43 -7.96
N VAL A 61 -4.61 -10.07 -6.68
CA VAL A 61 -5.77 -10.45 -5.85
C VAL A 61 -6.99 -9.58 -6.11
N LEU A 62 -6.81 -8.34 -6.60
CA LEU A 62 -7.91 -7.44 -6.91
C LEU A 62 -8.68 -7.94 -8.15
N LYS A 63 -10.01 -7.89 -8.10
CA LYS A 63 -10.85 -8.19 -9.27
C LYS A 63 -10.61 -7.18 -10.39
N LYS A 64 -10.85 -7.62 -11.63
CA LYS A 64 -10.99 -6.70 -12.77
C LYS A 64 -12.08 -5.67 -12.49
N ASP A 65 -11.87 -4.45 -12.99
CA ASP A 65 -12.80 -3.32 -12.87
C ASP A 65 -13.07 -2.88 -11.42
N ALA A 66 -12.19 -3.22 -10.48
CA ALA A 66 -12.24 -2.79 -9.08
C ALA A 66 -11.18 -1.73 -8.75
N LEU A 67 -11.28 -1.14 -7.56
CA LEU A 67 -10.43 -0.04 -7.11
C LEU A 67 -9.54 -0.43 -5.93
N MET A 68 -8.33 0.13 -5.92
CA MET A 68 -7.49 0.27 -4.75
C MET A 68 -7.39 1.76 -4.39
N VAL A 69 -7.58 2.07 -3.12
CA VAL A 69 -7.22 3.37 -2.53
C VAL A 69 -6.01 3.17 -1.64
N SER A 70 -4.89 3.81 -2.01
CA SER A 70 -3.67 3.80 -1.22
C SER A 70 -3.41 5.19 -0.67
N PHE A 71 -3.23 5.28 0.64
CA PHE A 71 -2.44 6.38 1.19
C PHE A 71 -0.98 6.17 0.82
N TYR A 72 -0.18 7.24 0.85
CA TYR A 72 1.23 7.18 0.55
C TYR A 72 1.96 8.45 1.00
N GLY A 73 3.29 8.38 1.08
CA GLY A 73 4.14 9.52 1.39
C GLY A 73 4.29 10.46 0.19
N TRP A 74 3.79 11.69 0.29
CA TRP A 74 3.85 12.70 -0.79
C TRP A 74 5.27 12.88 -1.37
N HIS A 75 6.28 12.95 -0.50
CA HIS A 75 7.68 13.13 -0.90
C HIS A 75 8.29 11.93 -1.64
N ARG A 76 7.58 10.80 -1.69
CA ARG A 76 8.00 9.54 -2.30
C ARG A 76 7.02 9.08 -3.38
N ILE A 77 6.17 9.99 -3.86
CA ILE A 77 5.15 9.74 -4.88
C ILE A 77 5.72 9.07 -6.13
N ASP A 78 6.93 9.43 -6.53
CA ASP A 78 7.67 8.84 -7.65
C ASP A 78 7.78 7.32 -7.52
N ARG A 79 8.14 6.83 -6.32
CA ARG A 79 8.31 5.41 -6.05
C ARG A 79 6.99 4.67 -6.02
N PHE A 80 5.98 5.23 -5.33
CA PHE A 80 4.64 4.66 -5.25
C PHE A 80 3.98 4.59 -6.64
N MET A 81 3.97 5.69 -7.38
CA MET A 81 3.43 5.75 -8.74
C MET A 81 4.13 4.77 -9.68
N ALA A 82 5.46 4.67 -9.61
CA ALA A 82 6.20 3.73 -10.43
C ALA A 82 5.84 2.27 -10.08
N ALA A 83 5.68 1.95 -8.79
CA ALA A 83 5.31 0.61 -8.37
C ALA A 83 3.89 0.21 -8.77
N TRP A 84 2.91 1.10 -8.59
CA TRP A 84 1.53 0.89 -9.01
C TRP A 84 1.44 0.66 -10.53
N LYS A 85 2.07 1.53 -11.32
CA LYS A 85 2.07 1.40 -12.78
C LYS A 85 2.74 0.12 -13.26
N ARG A 86 3.89 -0.27 -12.68
CA ARG A 86 4.57 -1.51 -13.02
C ARG A 86 3.77 -2.76 -12.66
N ALA A 87 2.97 -2.71 -11.60
CA ALA A 87 2.09 -3.81 -11.23
C ALA A 87 0.88 -3.95 -12.19
N GLY A 88 0.51 -2.90 -12.91
CA GLY A 88 -0.59 -2.88 -13.87
C GLY A 88 -1.73 -1.92 -13.53
N PHE A 89 -1.64 -1.18 -12.41
CA PHE A 89 -2.67 -0.20 -12.04
C PHE A 89 -2.64 1.03 -12.94
N SER A 90 -3.83 1.60 -13.15
CA SER A 90 -4.02 2.93 -13.74
C SER A 90 -4.50 3.92 -12.67
N VAL A 91 -3.96 5.14 -12.69
CA VAL A 91 -4.31 6.18 -11.71
C VAL A 91 -5.63 6.82 -12.12
N ALA A 92 -6.68 6.60 -11.32
CA ALA A 92 -8.00 7.19 -11.56
C ALA A 92 -8.13 8.62 -10.98
N GLY A 93 -7.42 8.92 -9.90
CA GLY A 93 -7.52 10.21 -9.23
C GLY A 93 -6.54 10.35 -8.08
N HIS A 94 -6.47 11.56 -7.55
CA HIS A 94 -5.60 11.91 -6.44
C HIS A 94 -6.42 12.64 -5.38
N LEU A 95 -6.59 12.02 -4.23
CA LEU A 95 -7.31 12.58 -3.09
C LEU A 95 -6.33 13.26 -2.14
N VAL A 96 -6.62 14.51 -1.77
CA VAL A 96 -5.83 15.27 -0.80
C VAL A 96 -6.60 15.35 0.52
N PHE A 97 -6.02 14.80 1.58
CA PHE A 97 -6.57 14.98 2.92
C PHE A 97 -5.88 16.15 3.62
N THR A 98 -6.53 17.32 3.60
CA THR A 98 -6.06 18.52 4.28
C THR A 98 -6.20 18.36 5.79
N LYS A 99 -5.09 18.11 6.48
CA LYS A 99 -5.05 18.03 7.94
C LYS A 99 -4.96 19.43 8.52
N ASN A 100 -5.89 19.78 9.40
CA ASN A 100 -5.80 20.98 10.21
C ASN A 100 -4.88 20.71 11.38
N TYR A 101 -3.74 21.40 11.44
CA TYR A 101 -2.85 21.36 12.59
C TYR A 101 -3.11 22.62 13.43
N THR A 102 -3.64 22.42 14.63
CA THR A 102 -3.75 23.45 15.68
C THR A 102 -2.61 23.30 16.66
#